data_AF-A0A1M6V1D1-F1
#
_entry.id   AF-A0A1M6V1D1-F1
#
_cell.length_a   1.000
_cell.length_b   1.000
_cell.length_c   1.000
_cell.angle_alpha   90.00
_cell.angle_beta   90.00
_cell.angle_gamma   90.00
#
_symmetry.space_group_name_H-M   'P 1'
#
loop_
_entity.id
_entity.type
_entity.pdbx_description
1 polymer ?
#
loop_
_entity_poly.entity_id
_entity_poly.type
_entity_poly.pdbx_seq_one_letter_code
_entity_poly.pdbx_strand_id
1 'polypeptide(L)'
;MRRRMHCVAPGRARRGPALLLCLACLLLPVPALAECPAHELRVNGADGRLLVSLPMPEGAGWCLAWNHSVEGFAVHDCYRNVGGHMVLERSHLPDFAAGLDHIPGRGRQVSDGQGGYWIEDLDEPVPGDRYRLRVGAMRVDHRLVRHGEPSLRALLERSRTRGCRIDERLLAEDGPVVISLSELAANEGVTIGLYTNP
;
A
#
# COMPACT_ATOMS: atom_id res chain seq x y z
N MET A 1 2.39 -99.63 -14.86
CA MET A 1 0.94 -99.50 -14.56
C MET A 1 0.56 -98.03 -14.52
N ARG A 2 -0.64 -97.72 -14.99
CA ARG A 2 -1.19 -96.38 -15.27
C ARG A 2 -1.64 -95.63 -14.01
N ARG A 3 -1.53 -94.29 -14.11
CA ARG A 3 -2.42 -93.24 -13.57
C ARG A 3 -2.53 -93.08 -12.05
N ARG A 4 -2.30 -91.84 -11.60
CA ARG A 4 -3.38 -90.85 -11.42
C ARG A 4 -2.81 -89.43 -11.36
N MET A 5 -3.25 -88.59 -12.30
CA MET A 5 -3.13 -87.13 -12.25
C MET A 5 -4.15 -86.61 -11.24
N HIS A 6 -3.69 -85.79 -10.30
CA HIS A 6 -4.54 -84.89 -9.53
C HIS A 6 -4.26 -83.46 -10.00
N CYS A 7 -5.29 -82.83 -10.55
CA CYS A 7 -5.30 -81.42 -10.93
C CYS A 7 -5.24 -80.56 -9.66
N VAL A 8 -4.26 -79.66 -9.58
CA VAL A 8 -4.25 -78.54 -8.62
C VAL A 8 -4.57 -77.28 -9.40
N ALA A 9 -5.65 -76.61 -9.01
CA ALA A 9 -6.10 -75.35 -9.61
C ALA A 9 -5.11 -74.21 -9.33
N PRO A 10 -4.88 -73.26 -10.25
CA PRO A 10 -4.20 -72.03 -9.94
C PRO A 10 -5.20 -70.94 -9.54
N GLY A 11 -4.81 -70.09 -8.58
CA GLY A 11 -5.31 -68.72 -8.56
C GLY A 11 -5.89 -68.24 -7.24
N ARG A 12 -5.06 -67.53 -6.47
CA ARG A 12 -5.46 -66.22 -5.93
C ARG A 12 -4.24 -65.39 -5.57
N ALA A 13 -3.71 -64.67 -6.55
CA ALA A 13 -2.81 -63.55 -6.27
C ALA A 13 -3.65 -62.43 -5.63
N ARG A 14 -3.44 -62.19 -4.33
CA ARG A 14 -3.95 -60.99 -3.64
C ARG A 14 -3.26 -59.77 -4.23
N ARG A 15 -3.93 -59.06 -5.14
CA ARG A 15 -3.53 -57.71 -5.55
C ARG A 15 -3.85 -56.78 -4.38
N GLY A 16 -2.81 -56.36 -3.67
CA GLY A 16 -2.90 -55.35 -2.61
C GLY A 16 -3.30 -53.98 -3.16
N PRO A 17 -3.83 -53.08 -2.32
CA PRO A 17 -4.36 -51.79 -2.73
C PRO A 17 -3.22 -50.78 -2.94
N ALA A 18 -2.33 -51.03 -3.91
CA ALA A 18 -1.25 -50.10 -4.22
C ALA A 18 -1.72 -48.87 -5.03
N LEU A 19 -2.97 -48.86 -5.51
CA LEU A 19 -3.49 -47.79 -6.36
C LEU A 19 -4.10 -46.60 -5.59
N LEU A 20 -4.27 -46.69 -4.27
CA LEU A 20 -4.88 -45.63 -3.46
C LEU A 20 -3.87 -44.64 -2.85
N LEU A 21 -2.56 -44.93 -2.87
CA LEU A 21 -1.56 -44.01 -2.32
C LEU A 21 -1.11 -42.91 -3.28
N CYS A 22 -1.28 -43.06 -4.60
CA CYS A 22 -0.84 -42.04 -5.57
C CYS A 22 -1.81 -40.86 -5.72
N LEU A 23 -3.07 -40.99 -5.29
CA LEU A 23 -4.08 -39.92 -5.42
C LEU A 23 -4.13 -38.98 -4.20
N ALA A 24 -3.51 -39.35 -3.08
CA ALA A 24 -3.53 -38.55 -1.85
C ALA A 24 -2.49 -37.41 -1.81
N CYS A 25 -1.46 -37.43 -2.67
CA CYS A 25 -0.45 -36.37 -2.71
C CYS A 25 -0.85 -35.15 -3.56
N LEU A 26 -1.95 -35.21 -4.32
CA LEU A 26 -2.43 -34.12 -5.19
C LEU A 26 -3.34 -33.10 -4.49
N LEU A 27 -3.63 -33.30 -3.20
CA LEU A 27 -4.49 -32.41 -2.40
C LEU A 27 -3.72 -31.66 -1.29
N LEU A 28 -2.38 -31.69 -1.32
CA LEU A 28 -1.61 -30.82 -0.43
C LEU A 28 -1.84 -29.37 -0.86
N PRO A 29 -2.43 -28.50 -0.01
CA PRO A 29 -2.56 -27.09 -0.33
C PRO A 29 -1.16 -26.54 -0.52
N VAL A 30 -0.84 -26.13 -1.75
CA VAL A 30 0.37 -25.35 -2.01
C VAL A 30 0.20 -24.08 -1.18
N PRO A 31 1.10 -23.79 -0.22
CA PRO A 31 1.04 -22.52 0.46
C PRO A 31 1.16 -21.44 -0.61
N ALA A 32 0.13 -20.62 -0.77
CA ALA A 32 0.22 -19.43 -1.58
C ALA A 32 1.41 -18.65 -1.02
N LEU A 33 2.47 -18.51 -1.81
CA LEU A 33 3.59 -17.63 -1.45
C LEU A 33 2.96 -16.27 -1.19
N ALA A 34 3.08 -15.78 0.04
CA ALA A 34 2.46 -14.54 0.42
C ALA A 34 3.17 -13.42 -0.34
N GLU A 35 2.54 -12.96 -1.42
CA GLU A 35 3.17 -12.02 -2.33
C GLU A 35 3.30 -10.65 -1.65
N CYS A 36 4.49 -10.08 -1.79
CA CYS A 36 4.76 -8.74 -1.31
C CYS A 36 4.00 -7.71 -2.16
N PRO A 37 3.63 -6.55 -1.59
CA PRO A 37 3.00 -5.49 -2.36
C PRO A 37 3.86 -5.13 -3.58
N ALA A 38 3.24 -5.17 -4.76
CA ALA A 38 3.89 -4.88 -6.03
C ALA A 38 4.28 -3.41 -6.19
N HIS A 39 3.76 -2.52 -5.34
CA HIS A 39 4.07 -1.10 -5.36
C HIS A 39 4.38 -0.59 -3.96
N GLU A 40 5.20 0.46 -3.93
CA GLU A 40 5.53 1.18 -2.70
C GLU A 40 5.58 2.69 -2.93
N LEU A 41 5.16 3.43 -1.91
CA LEU A 41 5.34 4.87 -1.83
C LEU A 41 6.75 5.14 -1.32
N ARG A 42 7.55 5.86 -2.10
CA ARG A 42 8.89 6.30 -1.71
C ARG A 42 8.97 7.81 -1.59
N VAL A 43 9.72 8.27 -0.59
CA VAL A 43 10.19 9.65 -0.50
C VAL A 43 11.70 9.64 -0.64
N ASN A 44 12.21 10.29 -1.68
CA ASN A 44 13.65 10.43 -1.91
C ASN A 44 14.06 11.89 -1.69
N GLY A 45 15.19 12.11 -1.01
CA GLY A 45 15.82 13.42 -0.90
C GLY A 45 16.29 13.94 -2.26
N ALA A 46 16.64 15.23 -2.33
CA ALA A 46 17.17 15.84 -3.55
C ALA A 46 18.46 15.18 -4.07
N ASP A 47 19.23 14.56 -3.18
CA ASP A 47 20.44 13.78 -3.45
C ASP A 47 20.15 12.33 -3.93
N GLY A 48 18.87 11.92 -3.99
CA GLY A 48 18.45 10.58 -4.34
C GLY A 48 18.44 9.59 -3.17
N ARG A 49 18.77 10.03 -1.95
CA ARG A 49 18.72 9.19 -0.75
C ARG A 49 17.27 8.81 -0.43
N LEU A 50 17.01 7.52 -0.24
CA LEU A 50 15.70 7.05 0.23
C LEU A 50 15.49 7.47 1.69
N LEU A 51 14.44 8.25 1.94
CA LEU A 51 14.06 8.73 3.27
C LEU A 51 12.98 7.84 3.90
N VAL A 52 11.99 7.45 3.09
CA VAL A 52 10.79 6.70 3.50
C VAL A 52 10.44 5.70 2.41
N SER A 53 10.06 4.47 2.81
CA SER A 53 9.45 3.46 1.95
C SER A 53 8.24 2.84 2.64
N LEU A 54 7.09 2.84 1.98
CA LEU A 54 5.84 2.28 2.49
C LEU A 54 5.21 1.31 1.48
N PRO A 55 4.83 0.08 1.90
CA PRO A 55 4.06 -0.81 1.04
C PRO A 55 2.73 -0.16 0.64
N MET A 56 2.42 -0.16 -0.65
CA MET A 56 1.25 0.52 -1.21
C MET A 56 0.55 -0.37 -2.25
N PRO A 57 -0.10 -1.47 -1.85
CA PRO A 57 -0.83 -2.33 -2.76
C PRO A 57 -2.00 -1.59 -3.43
N GLU A 58 -2.63 -2.23 -4.42
CA GLU A 58 -3.82 -1.72 -5.09
C GLU A 58 -4.87 -1.23 -4.09
N GLY A 59 -5.41 -0.03 -4.33
CA GLY A 59 -6.43 0.60 -3.51
C GLY A 59 -5.93 1.22 -2.20
N ALA A 60 -4.68 1.01 -1.79
CA ALA A 60 -4.12 1.66 -0.60
C ALA A 60 -3.91 3.16 -0.82
N GLY A 61 -4.04 3.96 0.24
CA GLY A 61 -3.97 5.42 0.16
C GLY A 61 -3.19 6.08 1.29
N TRP A 62 -2.78 7.32 1.04
CA TRP A 62 -2.14 8.22 2.00
C TRP A 62 -2.60 9.66 1.76
N CYS A 63 -2.51 10.53 2.75
CA CYS A 63 -2.59 11.98 2.53
C CYS A 63 -1.24 12.63 2.80
N LEU A 64 -0.89 13.63 2.00
CA LEU A 64 0.09 14.65 2.36
C LEU A 64 -0.64 15.72 3.18
N ALA A 65 -0.40 15.74 4.48
CA ALA A 65 -0.94 16.74 5.39
C ALA A 65 0.08 17.85 5.62
N TRP A 66 -0.34 19.11 5.61
CA TRP A 66 0.54 20.26 5.84
C TRP A 66 -0.25 21.45 6.38
N ASN A 67 0.39 22.34 7.11
CA ASN A 67 -0.24 23.53 7.67
C ASN A 67 -0.10 24.70 6.69
N HIS A 68 -1.20 25.36 6.36
CA HIS A 68 -1.19 26.53 5.50
C HIS A 68 -0.26 27.61 6.07
N SER A 69 0.73 28.08 5.30
CA SER A 69 1.80 28.89 5.89
C SER A 69 1.36 30.27 6.40
N VAL A 70 0.21 30.75 5.94
CA VAL A 70 -0.40 32.02 6.36
C VAL A 70 -1.36 31.79 7.52
N GLU A 71 -2.31 30.87 7.34
CA GLU A 71 -3.44 30.67 8.27
C GLU A 71 -3.18 29.60 9.35
N GLY A 72 -2.19 28.74 9.14
CA GLY A 72 -1.77 27.71 10.10
C GLY A 72 -2.66 26.47 10.20
N PHE A 73 -3.82 26.43 9.54
CA PHE A 73 -4.69 25.25 9.53
C PHE A 73 -4.15 24.11 8.66
N ALA A 74 -4.55 22.87 8.96
CA ALA A 74 -4.11 21.69 8.22
C ALA A 74 -4.90 21.53 6.90
N VAL A 75 -4.17 21.37 5.80
CA VAL A 75 -4.65 20.98 4.48
C VAL A 75 -4.25 19.53 4.23
N HIS A 76 -5.09 18.79 3.51
CA HIS A 76 -4.81 17.41 3.13
C HIS A 76 -4.98 17.22 1.63
N ASP A 77 -3.97 16.65 0.97
CA ASP A 77 -4.08 16.11 -0.38
C ASP A 77 -3.98 14.58 -0.31
N CYS A 78 -5.06 13.87 -0.65
CA CYS A 78 -5.20 12.44 -0.41
C CYS A 78 -5.12 11.65 -1.71
N TYR A 79 -4.15 10.74 -1.76
CA TYR A 79 -3.79 9.95 -2.92
C TYR A 79 -4.12 8.47 -2.69
N ARG A 80 -4.32 7.75 -3.80
CA ARG A 80 -4.51 6.31 -3.83
C ARG A 80 -3.67 5.67 -4.93
N ASN A 81 -3.24 4.43 -4.69
CA ASN A 81 -2.77 3.55 -5.76
C ASN A 81 -3.97 2.98 -6.53
N VAL A 82 -4.12 3.34 -7.81
CA VAL A 82 -5.17 2.84 -8.71
C VAL A 82 -4.50 2.22 -9.94
N GLY A 83 -4.53 0.90 -10.05
CA GLY A 83 -3.90 0.16 -11.14
C GLY A 83 -2.38 0.33 -11.22
N GLY A 84 -1.70 0.62 -10.11
CA GLY A 84 -0.28 0.99 -10.10
C GLY A 84 0.00 2.48 -10.36
N HIS A 85 -1.05 3.30 -10.48
CA HIS A 85 -0.92 4.74 -10.69
C HIS A 85 -1.21 5.54 -9.43
N MET A 86 -0.47 6.62 -9.25
CA MET A 86 -0.69 7.58 -8.17
C MET A 86 -1.79 8.55 -8.60
N VAL A 87 -2.95 8.47 -7.95
CA VAL A 87 -4.13 9.30 -8.27
C VAL A 87 -4.48 10.17 -7.06
N LEU A 88 -4.62 11.47 -7.27
CA LEU A 88 -5.19 12.39 -6.28
C LEU A 88 -6.71 12.19 -6.26
N GLU A 89 -7.22 11.64 -5.17
CA GLU A 89 -8.64 11.27 -5.03
C GLU A 89 -9.47 12.44 -4.48
N ARG A 90 -8.94 13.14 -3.49
CA ARG A 90 -9.62 14.27 -2.84
C ARG A 90 -8.65 15.18 -2.10
N SER A 91 -9.07 16.41 -1.86
CA SER A 91 -8.37 17.36 -0.99
C SER A 91 -9.29 17.96 0.06
N HIS A 92 -8.78 18.25 1.26
CA HIS A 92 -9.49 18.98 2.31
C HIS A 92 -8.85 20.34 2.54
N LEU A 93 -9.67 21.38 2.52
CA LEU A 93 -9.26 22.77 2.66
C LEU A 93 -10.17 23.44 3.70
N PRO A 94 -9.64 23.82 4.87
CA PRO A 94 -10.43 24.44 5.93
C PRO A 94 -10.99 25.83 5.62
N ASP A 95 -10.52 26.50 4.57
CA ASP A 95 -10.95 27.83 4.16
C ASP A 95 -10.60 28.08 2.67
N PHE A 96 -11.21 29.10 2.07
CA PHE A 96 -10.89 29.68 0.76
C PHE A 96 -9.75 30.70 0.87
N ALA A 97 -8.72 30.36 1.64
CA ALA A 97 -7.54 31.21 1.80
C ALA A 97 -6.77 31.34 0.46
N ALA A 98 -5.85 32.29 0.38
CA ALA A 98 -5.09 32.55 -0.84
C ALA A 98 -4.41 31.28 -1.39
N GLY A 99 -4.77 30.89 -2.62
CA GLY A 99 -4.23 29.70 -3.31
C GLY A 99 -4.95 28.39 -2.99
N LEU A 100 -6.03 28.45 -2.19
CA LEU A 100 -6.85 27.31 -1.77
C LEU A 100 -8.29 27.47 -2.29
N ASP A 101 -8.46 27.86 -3.55
CA ASP A 101 -9.78 27.97 -4.18
C ASP A 101 -10.12 26.70 -4.97
N HIS A 102 -11.42 26.40 -5.07
CA HIS A 102 -11.91 25.38 -5.98
C HIS A 102 -11.84 25.87 -7.43
N ILE A 103 -11.30 25.03 -8.31
CA ILE A 103 -11.32 25.27 -9.76
C ILE A 103 -12.58 24.61 -10.32
N PRO A 104 -13.53 25.37 -10.90
CA PRO A 104 -14.73 24.79 -11.50
C PRO A 104 -14.39 23.70 -12.52
N GLY A 105 -15.06 22.55 -12.40
CA GLY A 105 -14.81 21.38 -13.25
C GLY A 105 -13.68 20.46 -12.77
N ARG A 106 -12.97 20.80 -11.69
CA ARG A 106 -11.96 19.94 -11.07
C ARG A 106 -12.52 19.32 -9.78
N GLY A 107 -13.19 18.18 -9.92
CA GLY A 107 -13.88 17.50 -8.82
C GLY A 107 -15.13 18.23 -8.32
N ARG A 108 -15.69 17.74 -7.22
CA ARG A 108 -16.91 18.25 -6.57
C ARG A 108 -16.59 18.84 -5.20
N GLN A 109 -16.85 20.13 -5.03
CA GLN A 109 -16.77 20.76 -3.72
C GLN A 109 -17.98 20.36 -2.85
N VAL A 110 -17.69 19.91 -1.63
CA VAL A 110 -18.70 19.61 -0.60
C VAL A 110 -18.24 20.21 0.73
N SER A 111 -19.16 20.79 1.51
CA SER A 111 -18.81 21.31 2.84
C SER A 111 -18.38 20.16 3.76
N ASP A 112 -17.40 20.42 4.63
CA ASP A 112 -16.99 19.49 5.68
C ASP A 112 -17.86 19.61 6.96
N GLY A 113 -18.80 20.56 6.99
CA GLY A 113 -19.67 20.86 8.13
C GLY A 113 -19.02 21.64 9.28
N GLN A 114 -17.75 22.04 9.15
CA GLN A 114 -16.95 22.74 10.15
C GLN A 114 -16.39 24.09 9.63
N GLY A 115 -16.90 24.58 8.50
CA GLY A 115 -16.49 25.84 7.88
C GLY A 115 -15.48 25.66 6.74
N GLY A 116 -14.93 24.46 6.57
CA GLY A 116 -14.11 24.10 5.43
C GLY A 116 -14.88 23.32 4.38
N TYR A 117 -14.13 22.71 3.47
CA TYR A 117 -14.69 21.90 2.40
C TYR A 117 -13.73 20.81 1.93
N TRP A 118 -14.32 19.75 1.37
CA TRP A 118 -13.61 18.77 0.57
C TRP A 118 -13.80 19.11 -0.91
N ILE A 119 -12.78 18.85 -1.71
CA ILE A 119 -12.92 18.64 -3.14
C ILE A 119 -12.82 17.13 -3.36
N GLU A 120 -13.96 16.50 -3.58
CA GLU A 120 -14.09 15.06 -3.85
C GLU A 120 -14.04 14.79 -5.36
N ASP A 121 -14.02 13.52 -5.73
CA ASP A 121 -14.13 13.06 -7.12
C ASP A 121 -13.09 13.73 -8.04
N LEU A 122 -11.86 13.94 -7.54
CA LEU A 122 -10.78 14.57 -8.32
C LEU A 122 -10.28 13.64 -9.42
N ASP A 123 -10.07 12.36 -9.07
CA ASP A 123 -9.55 11.30 -9.93
C ASP A 123 -8.38 11.74 -10.84
N GLU A 124 -7.52 12.60 -10.31
CA GLU A 124 -6.48 13.25 -11.10
C GLU A 124 -5.19 12.42 -11.06
N PRO A 125 -4.75 11.84 -12.19
CA PRO A 125 -3.50 11.10 -12.22
C PRO A 125 -2.32 12.06 -12.02
N VAL A 126 -1.40 11.67 -11.14
CA VAL A 126 -0.15 12.41 -10.95
C VAL A 126 0.79 12.08 -12.11
N PRO A 127 1.24 13.07 -12.91
CA PRO A 127 2.12 12.81 -14.04
C PRO A 127 3.39 12.04 -13.65
N GLY A 128 3.61 10.87 -14.25
CA GLY A 128 4.78 10.02 -13.98
C GLY A 128 4.78 9.37 -12.58
N ASP A 129 3.62 9.31 -11.93
CA ASP A 129 3.37 8.71 -10.62
C ASP A 129 4.25 9.28 -9.51
N ARG A 130 4.70 10.53 -9.68
CA ARG A 130 5.60 11.22 -8.76
C ARG A 130 5.52 12.74 -8.90
N TYR A 131 5.82 13.46 -7.83
CA TYR A 131 6.01 14.90 -7.86
C TYR A 131 7.18 15.34 -6.99
N ARG A 132 7.68 16.55 -7.26
CA ARG A 132 8.65 17.22 -6.40
C ARG A 132 7.92 18.09 -5.40
N LEU A 133 8.33 17.99 -4.14
CA LEU A 133 7.85 18.82 -3.04
C LEU A 133 9.04 19.54 -2.44
N ARG A 134 8.94 20.86 -2.25
CA ARG A 134 9.83 21.56 -1.32
C ARG A 134 9.21 21.45 0.06
N VAL A 135 9.82 20.66 0.93
CA VAL A 135 9.36 20.51 2.30
C VAL A 135 9.50 21.85 3.00
N GLY A 136 8.40 22.37 3.52
CA GLY A 136 8.37 23.63 4.26
C GLY A 136 9.15 23.55 5.57
N ALA A 137 9.35 24.72 6.19
CA ALA A 137 9.89 24.81 7.55
C ALA A 137 9.02 24.02 8.55
N MET A 138 9.54 23.76 9.75
CA MET A 138 8.85 22.98 10.79
C MET A 138 7.41 23.43 11.08
N ARG A 139 7.10 24.73 10.99
CA ARG A 139 5.73 25.24 11.17
C ARG A 139 4.72 24.77 10.12
N VAL A 140 5.19 24.47 8.91
CA VAL A 140 4.37 23.94 7.81
C VAL A 140 4.10 22.46 8.02
N ASP A 141 5.01 21.74 8.70
CA ASP A 141 4.84 20.36 9.15
C ASP A 141 4.23 19.42 8.10
N HIS A 142 4.97 19.19 7.02
CA HIS A 142 4.56 18.23 5.99
C HIS A 142 4.64 16.82 6.56
N ARG A 143 3.54 16.07 6.47
CA ARG A 143 3.41 14.73 7.03
C ARG A 143 2.73 13.79 6.04
N LEU A 144 3.18 12.53 5.99
CA LEU A 144 2.39 11.46 5.39
C LEU A 144 1.51 10.85 6.48
N VAL A 145 0.20 10.84 6.23
CA VAL A 145 -0.82 10.32 7.16
C VAL A 145 -1.72 9.31 6.46
N ARG A 146 -2.49 8.56 7.26
CA ARG A 146 -3.47 7.57 6.77
C ARG A 146 -4.51 8.23 5.84
N HIS A 147 -4.87 7.51 4.78
CA HIS A 147 -6.06 7.76 3.98
C HIS A 147 -6.80 6.45 3.68
N GLY A 148 -8.09 6.40 3.98
CA GLY A 148 -8.92 5.21 3.78
C GLY A 148 -8.49 4.01 4.63
N GLU A 149 -8.90 2.82 4.21
CA GLU A 149 -8.40 1.54 4.73
C GLU A 149 -7.67 0.80 3.60
N PRO A 150 -6.64 0.01 3.91
CA PRO A 150 -6.06 -0.20 5.24
C PRO A 150 -5.17 0.95 5.73
N SER A 151 -5.02 1.14 7.05
CA SER A 151 -4.07 2.11 7.62
C SER A 151 -2.60 1.85 7.23
N LEU A 152 -1.76 2.90 7.30
CA LEU A 152 -0.31 2.81 7.06
C LEU A 152 0.38 1.78 7.98
N ARG A 153 0.00 1.74 9.26
CA ARG A 153 0.47 0.71 10.19
C ARG A 153 0.09 -0.69 9.71
N ALA A 154 -1.19 -0.90 9.38
CA ALA A 154 -1.66 -2.22 8.97
C ALA A 154 -0.98 -2.69 7.67
N LEU A 155 -0.63 -1.76 6.77
CA LEU A 155 0.17 -2.03 5.57
C LEU A 155 1.57 -2.54 5.90
N LEU A 156 2.26 -1.86 6.82
CA LEU A 156 3.58 -2.24 7.31
C LEU A 156 3.54 -3.59 8.03
N GLU A 157 2.62 -3.79 8.97
CA GLU A 157 2.48 -5.02 9.75
C GLU A 157 2.17 -6.23 8.85
N ARG A 158 1.23 -6.10 7.91
CA ARG A 158 0.96 -7.18 6.94
C ARG A 158 2.19 -7.52 6.11
N SER A 159 2.94 -6.52 5.68
CA SER A 159 4.16 -6.73 4.90
C SER A 159 5.24 -7.42 5.74
N ARG A 160 5.39 -7.04 7.01
CA ARG A 160 6.27 -7.69 7.99
C ARG A 160 5.92 -9.16 8.20
N THR A 161 4.64 -9.48 8.44
CA THR A 161 4.17 -10.86 8.62
C THR A 161 4.40 -11.72 7.38
N ARG A 162 4.41 -11.12 6.19
CA ARG A 162 4.73 -11.81 4.93
C ARG A 162 6.23 -11.93 4.64
N GLY A 163 7.10 -11.38 5.50
CA GLY A 163 8.55 -11.37 5.28
C GLY A 163 9.01 -10.37 4.21
N CYS A 164 8.17 -9.39 3.86
CA CYS A 164 8.52 -8.34 2.92
C CYS A 164 9.43 -7.30 3.57
N ARG A 165 10.28 -6.66 2.76
CA ARG A 165 11.07 -5.51 3.21
C ARG A 165 10.14 -4.37 3.64
N ILE A 166 10.38 -3.85 4.84
CA ILE A 166 9.73 -2.65 5.36
C ILE A 166 10.77 -1.75 6.05
N ASP A 167 10.43 -0.49 6.24
CA ASP A 167 11.17 0.38 7.16
C ASP A 167 10.69 0.15 8.59
N GLU A 168 11.42 -0.68 9.33
CA GLU A 168 11.08 -1.05 10.72
C GLU A 168 11.05 0.15 11.68
N ARG A 169 11.71 1.27 11.35
CA ARG A 169 11.66 2.50 12.15
C ARG A 169 10.25 3.05 12.24
N LEU A 170 9.42 2.80 11.22
CA LEU A 170 8.04 3.29 11.16
C LEU A 170 7.09 2.50 12.07
N LEU A 171 7.52 1.35 12.59
CA LEU A 171 6.77 0.54 13.56
C LEU A 171 7.33 0.63 14.99
N ALA A 172 8.33 1.49 15.24
CA ALA A 172 9.03 1.57 16.52
C ALA A 172 8.14 2.05 17.68
N GLU A 173 7.22 2.97 17.41
CA GLU A 173 6.28 3.51 18.38
C GLU A 173 4.91 2.83 18.27
N ASP A 174 4.14 2.80 19.35
CA ASP A 174 2.75 2.36 19.34
C ASP A 174 1.81 3.44 18.76
N GLY A 175 0.71 3.02 18.14
CA GLY A 175 -0.34 3.93 17.63
C GLY A 175 -0.23 4.29 16.16
N PRO A 176 -0.98 5.30 15.66
CA PRO A 176 -1.04 5.62 14.24
C PRO A 176 0.33 5.99 13.67
N VAL A 177 0.65 5.47 12.48
CA VAL A 177 1.87 5.86 11.76
C VAL A 177 1.64 7.20 11.09
N VAL A 178 2.42 8.20 11.53
CA VAL A 178 2.54 9.52 10.93
C VAL A 178 4.01 9.76 10.65
N ILE A 179 4.34 10.13 9.41
CA ILE A 179 5.74 10.33 9.00
C ILE A 179 5.95 11.82 8.76
N SER A 180 6.68 12.51 9.63
CA SER A 180 7.02 13.92 9.42
C SER A 180 8.13 14.06 8.38
N LEU A 181 7.77 14.57 7.20
CA LEU A 181 8.75 14.96 6.18
C LEU A 181 9.51 16.21 6.61
N SER A 182 8.90 17.07 7.40
CA SER A 182 9.57 18.25 7.97
C SER A 182 10.71 17.85 8.93
N GLU A 183 10.54 16.82 9.77
CA GLU A 183 11.66 16.31 10.58
C GLU A 183 12.79 15.69 9.73
N LEU A 184 12.44 15.07 8.60
CA LEU A 184 13.39 14.38 7.74
C LEU A 184 14.16 15.30 6.79
N ALA A 185 13.54 16.39 6.34
CA ALA A 185 14.02 17.19 5.22
C ALA A 185 13.49 18.64 5.21
N ALA A 186 13.24 19.28 6.36
CA ALA A 186 12.75 20.66 6.41
C ALA A 186 13.59 21.63 5.57
N ASN A 187 12.91 22.44 4.76
CA ASN A 187 13.48 23.42 3.82
C ASN A 187 14.21 22.81 2.61
N GLU A 188 14.20 21.49 2.44
CA GLU A 188 14.83 20.79 1.33
C GLU A 188 13.81 20.33 0.27
N GLY A 189 14.31 19.94 -0.89
CA GLY A 189 13.52 19.29 -1.93
C GLY A 189 13.46 17.78 -1.74
N VAL A 190 12.27 17.19 -1.90
CA VAL A 190 12.06 15.74 -1.97
C VAL A 190 11.27 15.38 -3.22
N THR A 191 11.40 14.12 -3.64
CA THR A 191 10.51 13.51 -4.65
C THR A 191 9.67 12.45 -3.95
N ILE A 192 8.35 12.61 -4.01
CA ILE A 192 7.37 11.62 -3.54
C ILE A 192 6.85 10.91 -4.76
N GLY A 193 6.80 9.57 -4.74
CA GLY A 193 6.22 8.83 -5.84
C GLY A 193 5.86 7.40 -5.50
N LEU A 194 4.99 6.83 -6.33
CA LEU A 194 4.63 5.42 -6.33
C LEU A 194 5.56 4.69 -7.30
N TYR A 195 6.18 3.61 -6.83
CA TYR A 195 7.16 2.83 -7.59
C TYR A 195 6.75 1.36 -7.57
N THR A 196 7.01 0.66 -8.67
CA THR A 196 6.97 -0.81 -8.68
C THR A 196 8.07 -1.34 -7.76
N ASN A 197 7.69 -2.26 -6.90
CA ASN A 197 8.60 -3.02 -6.05
C ASN A 197 9.31 -4.06 -6.93
N PRO A 198 10.65 -4.07 -7.00
CA PRO A 198 11.40 -5.01 -7.82
C PRO A 198 11.31 -6.47 -7.32
#